data_AF-A0A6M2CQX9-F1
#
_entry.id   AF-A0A6M2CQX9-F1
#
_cell.length_a   1.000
_cell.length_b   1.000
_cell.length_c   1.000
_cell.angle_alpha   90.00
_cell.angle_beta   90.00
_cell.angle_gamma   90.00
#
_symmetry.space_group_name_H-M   'P 1'
#
loop_
_entity.id
_entity.type
_entity.pdbx_description
1 polymer ?
#
loop_
_entity_poly.entity_id
_entity_poly.type
_entity_poly.pdbx_seq_one_letter_code
_entity_poly.pdbx_strand_id
1 'polypeptide(L)'
;MFGVLKVLHGSGTIRSYSPLIPVVGGEQLVEAQRHPDLTVSPDSAPCCLTPTERNFHEILALDGPLAFLDILAPPYDGVKRDCHYYTVSSSPAGEDNVCLHGVSPPRDFWCASSLYTGPPIEPSTAQ
;
A
#
# COMPACT_ATOMS: atom_id res chain seq x y z
N MET A 1 7.12 -5.67 4.55
CA MET A 1 5.98 -6.61 4.68
C MET A 1 5.72 -7.20 3.30
N PHE A 2 5.20 -8.42 3.19
CA PHE A 2 4.64 -8.90 1.92
C PHE A 2 3.13 -8.60 1.91
N GLY A 3 2.63 -8.18 0.76
CA GLY A 3 1.22 -7.80 0.60
C GLY A 3 0.67 -8.27 -0.74
N VAL A 4 -0.61 -8.64 -0.75
CA VAL A 4 -1.38 -8.94 -1.96
C VAL A 4 -2.63 -8.09 -1.95
N LEU A 5 -2.78 -7.20 -2.93
CA LEU A 5 -3.92 -6.32 -3.10
C LEU A 5 -4.73 -6.75 -4.32
N LYS A 6 -6.03 -7.01 -4.12
CA LYS A 6 -6.97 -7.32 -5.21
C LYS A 6 -8.19 -6.41 -5.16
N VAL A 7 -8.43 -5.67 -6.24
CA VAL A 7 -9.68 -4.91 -6.40
C VAL A 7 -10.86 -5.88 -6.60
N LEU A 8 -11.92 -5.65 -5.83
CA LEU A 8 -13.17 -6.41 -5.84
C LEU A 8 -14.34 -5.61 -6.46
N HIS A 9 -14.33 -4.28 -6.31
CA HIS A 9 -15.34 -3.38 -6.86
C HIS A 9 -14.76 -2.01 -7.16
N GLY A 10 -15.29 -1.33 -8.18
CA GLY A 10 -14.85 0.00 -8.59
C GLY A 10 -13.51 -0.01 -9.32
N SER A 11 -12.95 1.17 -9.56
CA SER A 11 -11.65 1.34 -10.20
C SER A 11 -10.80 2.36 -9.45
N GLY A 12 -9.48 2.20 -9.54
CA GLY A 12 -8.55 3.06 -8.85
C GLY A 12 -7.20 3.13 -9.54
N THR A 13 -6.39 4.10 -9.12
CA THR A 13 -4.98 4.20 -9.48
C THR A 13 -4.13 3.79 -8.28
N ILE A 14 -3.15 2.92 -8.51
CA ILE A 14 -2.11 2.59 -7.54
C ILE A 14 -0.81 3.27 -7.98
N ARG A 15 -0.30 4.16 -7.14
CA ARG A 15 1.04 4.73 -7.28
C ARG A 15 1.95 4.04 -6.30
N SER A 16 3.12 3.58 -6.74
CA SER A 16 3.99 2.80 -5.87
C SER A 16 5.46 3.16 -6.03
N TYR A 17 6.21 2.94 -4.95
CA TYR A 17 7.60 3.35 -4.82
C TYR A 17 8.41 2.23 -4.15
N SER A 18 9.63 2.00 -4.64
CA SER A 18 10.59 1.10 -4.03
C SER A 18 11.73 1.92 -3.43
N PRO A 19 12.10 1.69 -2.16
CA PRO A 19 13.23 2.42 -1.59
C PRO A 19 14.53 2.00 -2.31
N LEU A 20 15.41 2.96 -2.58
CA LEU A 20 16.71 2.67 -3.22
C LEU A 20 17.64 1.89 -2.28
N ILE A 21 17.44 2.06 -0.97
CA ILE A 21 18.16 1.36 0.10
C ILE A 21 17.12 0.73 1.04
N PRO A 22 17.28 -0.52 1.49
CA PRO A 22 16.34 -1.16 2.41
C PRO A 22 16.08 -0.31 3.66
N VAL A 23 14.80 -0.08 3.95
CA VAL A 23 14.32 0.71 5.09
C VAL A 23 14.08 -0.22 6.29
N VAL A 24 14.63 0.13 7.45
CA VAL A 24 14.57 -0.70 8.68
C VAL A 24 13.60 -0.12 9.73
N GLY A 25 13.00 1.05 9.49
CA GLY A 25 12.06 1.71 10.39
C GLY A 25 11.36 2.93 9.79
N GLY A 26 10.67 3.72 10.62
CA GLY A 26 9.96 4.94 10.23
C GLY A 26 10.90 6.10 9.88
N GLU A 27 11.73 5.91 8.86
CA GLU A 27 12.67 6.90 8.36
C GLU A 27 11.93 8.17 7.94
N GLN A 28 12.45 9.32 8.37
CA GLN A 28 11.86 10.62 8.09
C GLN A 28 12.04 11.04 6.61
N LEU A 29 13.03 10.47 5.92
CA LEU A 29 13.33 10.72 4.52
C LEU A 29 13.79 9.41 3.86
N VAL A 30 13.16 9.06 2.74
CA VAL A 30 13.50 7.86 1.96
C VAL A 30 13.67 8.25 0.49
N GLU A 31 14.85 7.98 -0.07
CA GLU A 31 15.01 8.01 -1.53
C GLU A 31 14.42 6.74 -2.13
N ALA A 32 13.58 6.91 -3.14
CA ALA A 32 12.83 5.82 -3.74
C ALA A 32 12.74 5.95 -5.26
N GLN A 33 12.73 4.82 -5.94
CA GLN A 33 12.34 4.73 -7.34
C GLN A 33 10.82 4.79 -7.42
N ARG A 34 10.28 5.66 -8.29
CA ARG A 34 8.85 5.66 -8.62
C ARG A 34 8.55 4.62 -9.70
N HIS A 35 7.48 3.85 -9.50
CA HIS A 35 6.97 2.92 -10.51
C HIS A 35 5.90 3.59 -11.40
N PRO A 36 5.65 3.06 -12.61
CA PRO A 36 4.50 3.47 -13.40
C PRO A 36 3.19 3.32 -12.64
N ASP A 37 2.30 4.30 -12.79
CA ASP A 37 0.96 4.26 -12.19
C ASP A 37 0.15 3.10 -12.80
N LEU A 38 -0.52 2.34 -11.94
CA LEU A 38 -1.37 1.22 -12.37
C LEU A 38 -2.84 1.61 -12.23
N THR A 39 -3.60 1.56 -13.31
CA THR A 39 -5.07 1.58 -13.24
C THR A 39 -5.58 0.16 -12.99
N VAL A 40 -6.33 -0.03 -11.91
CA VAL A 40 -6.79 -1.33 -11.44
C VAL A 40 -8.31 -1.40 -11.33
N SER A 41 -8.86 -2.58 -11.57
CA SER A 41 -10.28 -2.91 -11.55
C SER A 41 -10.50 -4.38 -11.13
N PRO A 42 -11.74 -4.87 -11.01
CA PRO A 42 -12.01 -6.28 -10.70
C PRO A 42 -11.43 -7.26 -11.73
N ASP A 43 -11.19 -6.85 -12.97
CA ASP A 43 -10.60 -7.70 -14.01
C ASP A 43 -9.06 -7.71 -13.98
N SER A 44 -8.45 -6.79 -13.22
CA SER A 44 -6.99 -6.73 -13.06
C SER A 44 -6.49 -7.86 -12.17
N ALA A 45 -5.30 -8.40 -12.50
CA ALA A 45 -4.59 -9.33 -11.63
C ALA A 45 -4.27 -8.69 -10.25
N PRO A 46 -4.12 -9.50 -9.18
CA PRO A 46 -3.66 -8.99 -7.90
C PRO A 46 -2.31 -8.27 -8.02
N CYS A 47 -2.15 -7.17 -7.30
CA CYS A 47 -0.88 -6.50 -7.13
C CYS A 47 -0.12 -7.11 -5.96
N CYS A 48 1.17 -7.38 -6.14
CA CYS A 48 2.04 -7.88 -5.08
C CYS A 48 3.03 -6.80 -4.65
N LEU A 49 3.27 -6.70 -3.35
CA LEU A 49 4.34 -5.88 -2.76
C LEU A 49 5.22 -6.76 -1.87
N THR A 50 6.50 -6.40 -1.80
CA THR A 50 7.50 -7.07 -0.98
C THR A 50 8.14 -6.07 -0.03
N PRO A 51 8.94 -6.48 0.96
CA PRO A 51 9.63 -5.53 1.83
C PRO A 51 10.47 -4.49 1.09
N THR A 52 10.99 -4.82 -0.10
CA THR A 52 11.90 -3.99 -0.90
C THR A 52 11.29 -3.47 -2.19
N GLU A 53 10.10 -3.94 -2.58
CA GLU A 53 9.50 -3.58 -3.86
C GLU A 53 8.05 -3.12 -3.70
N ARG A 54 7.76 -1.90 -4.20
CA ARG A 54 6.42 -1.29 -4.21
C ARG A 54 5.74 -1.21 -2.83
N ASN A 55 6.53 -1.30 -1.76
CA ASN A 55 6.05 -1.35 -0.38
C ASN A 55 5.49 0.00 0.10
N PHE A 56 5.87 1.10 -0.56
CA PHE A 56 5.23 2.40 -0.39
C PHE A 56 4.24 2.59 -1.51
N HIS A 57 2.98 2.87 -1.20
CA HIS A 57 1.98 3.06 -2.22
C HIS A 57 0.82 3.95 -1.77
N GLU A 58 0.20 4.59 -2.75
CA GLU A 58 -1.03 5.34 -2.63
C GLU A 58 -2.09 4.64 -3.48
N ILE A 59 -3.31 4.57 -2.95
CA ILE A 59 -4.48 4.05 -3.67
C ILE A 59 -5.48 5.20 -3.79
N LEU A 60 -5.80 5.58 -5.02
CA LEU A 60 -6.78 6.62 -5.31
C LEU A 60 -7.96 6.02 -6.07
N ALA A 61 -9.16 6.12 -5.52
CA ALA A 61 -10.38 5.75 -6.24
C ALA A 61 -10.64 6.74 -7.39
N LEU A 62 -11.05 6.24 -8.56
CA LEU A 62 -11.31 7.08 -9.74
C LEU A 62 -12.77 7.52 -9.81
N ASP A 63 -13.68 6.59 -10.11
CA ASP A 63 -15.09 6.90 -10.38
C ASP A 63 -16.00 6.30 -9.29
N GLY A 64 -15.89 6.83 -8.07
CA GLY A 64 -16.72 6.43 -6.93
C GLY A 64 -16.05 5.47 -5.95
N PRO A 65 -16.81 4.69 -5.16
CA PRO A 65 -16.24 3.81 -4.15
C PRO A 65 -15.36 2.70 -4.75
N LEU A 66 -14.20 2.49 -4.13
CA LEU A 66 -13.29 1.39 -4.43
C LEU A 66 -13.33 0.40 -3.27
N ALA A 67 -13.54 -0.89 -3.57
CA ALA A 67 -13.36 -1.96 -2.60
C ALA A 67 -12.23 -2.87 -3.05
N PHE A 68 -11.28 -3.14 -2.17
CA PHE A 68 -10.16 -4.05 -2.40
C PHE A 68 -9.95 -4.95 -1.19
N LEU A 69 -9.42 -6.14 -1.45
CA LEU A 69 -8.91 -7.07 -0.45
C LEU A 69 -7.40 -6.88 -0.35
N ASP A 70 -6.90 -6.75 0.87
CA ASP A 70 -5.48 -6.71 1.16
C ASP A 70 -5.09 -7.85 2.11
N ILE A 71 -4.08 -8.63 1.74
CA ILE A 71 -3.54 -9.74 2.53
C ILE A 71 -2.12 -9.38 2.93
N LEU A 72 -1.90 -9.19 4.23
CA LEU A 72 -0.63 -8.73 4.77
C LEU A 72 0.10 -9.83 5.54
N ALA A 73 1.37 -10.07 5.19
CA ALA A 73 2.20 -11.11 5.78
C ALA A 73 3.61 -10.60 6.13
N PRO A 74 3.97 -10.52 7.43
CA PRO A 74 3.07 -10.55 8.59
C PRO A 74 2.20 -9.29 8.65
N PRO A 75 1.07 -9.30 9.39
CA PRO A 75 0.29 -8.09 9.63
C PRO A 75 1.07 -7.07 10.47
N TYR A 76 0.60 -5.81 10.42
CA TYR A 76 1.03 -4.77 11.35
C TYR A 76 0.82 -5.21 12.81
N ASP A 77 1.72 -4.80 13.70
CA ASP A 77 1.60 -5.06 15.14
C ASP A 77 1.46 -3.80 15.99
N GLY A 78 1.45 -2.61 15.36
CA GLY A 78 1.30 -1.33 16.05
C GLY A 78 2.46 -0.97 16.98
N VAL A 79 3.58 -1.71 16.95
CA VAL A 79 4.75 -1.47 17.80
C VAL A 79 6.02 -1.39 16.97
N LYS A 80 6.34 -2.46 16.23
CA LYS A 80 7.53 -2.54 15.36
C LYS A 80 7.15 -2.39 13.89
N ARG A 81 5.95 -2.82 13.54
CA ARG A 81 5.33 -2.69 12.23
C ARG A 81 4.16 -1.74 12.41
N ASP A 82 4.49 -0.46 12.45
CA ASP A 82 3.51 0.62 12.39
C ASP A 82 3.39 1.14 10.95
N CYS A 83 2.27 1.79 10.65
CA CYS A 83 2.03 2.38 9.34
C CYS A 83 2.54 3.82 9.32
N HIS A 84 3.47 4.12 8.40
CA HIS A 84 4.04 5.45 8.23
C HIS A 84 3.51 6.10 6.94
N TYR A 85 3.28 7.41 7.00
CA TYR A 85 2.73 8.20 5.90
C TYR A 85 3.82 9.11 5.34
N TYR A 86 3.76 9.35 4.03
CA TYR A 86 4.78 10.09 3.32
C TYR A 86 4.17 11.07 2.33
N THR A 87 4.87 12.18 2.11
CA THR A 87 4.66 13.06 0.95
C THR A 87 5.78 12.88 -0.05
N VAL A 88 5.50 13.09 -1.34
CA VAL A 88 6.44 12.82 -2.44
C VAL A 88 6.97 14.14 -2.98
N SER A 89 8.28 14.19 -3.24
CA SER A 89 8.94 15.31 -3.92
C SER A 89 9.96 14.80 -4.94
N SER A 90 10.33 15.63 -5.91
CA SER A 90 11.36 15.29 -6.90
C SER A 90 12.71 15.02 -6.25
N SER A 91 13.40 13.96 -6.66
CA SER A 91 14.78 13.73 -6.24
C SER A 91 15.77 14.47 -7.16
N PRO A 92 16.86 15.04 -6.62
CA PRO A 92 17.97 15.52 -7.43
C PRO A 92 18.81 14.37 -8.03
N ALA A 93 18.60 13.12 -7.61
CA ALA A 93 19.43 11.97 -7.97
C ALA A 93 19.05 11.25 -9.27
N GLY A 94 17.99 11.67 -9.98
CA GLY A 94 17.59 11.10 -11.28
C GLY A 94 16.12 11.35 -11.63
N GLU A 95 15.77 11.27 -12.93
CA GLU A 95 14.43 11.64 -13.44
C GLU A 95 13.28 10.78 -12.88
N ASP A 96 13.54 9.51 -12.57
CA ASP A 96 12.53 8.57 -12.03
C ASP A 96 12.61 8.38 -10.50
N ASN A 97 13.54 9.07 -9.84
CA ASN A 97 13.74 8.98 -8.41
C ASN A 97 12.97 10.10 -7.69
N VAL A 98 12.46 9.77 -6.51
CA VAL A 98 11.72 10.70 -5.64
C VAL A 98 12.26 10.63 -4.22
N CYS A 99 11.97 11.68 -3.46
CA CYS A 99 12.18 11.71 -2.02
C CYS A 99 10.82 11.63 -1.32
N LEU A 100 10.65 10.61 -0.49
CA LEU A 100 9.50 10.41 0.39
C LEU A 100 9.79 11.03 1.76
N HIS A 101 9.02 12.02 2.16
CA HIS A 101 9.16 12.71 3.45
C HIS A 101 8.10 12.21 4.42
N GLY A 102 8.54 11.67 5.56
CA GLY A 102 7.66 11.19 6.61
C GLY A 102 6.77 12.31 7.16
N VAL A 103 5.49 12.03 7.30
CA VAL A 103 4.49 12.98 7.81
C VAL A 103 3.55 12.29 8.78
N SER A 104 2.87 13.09 9.61
CA SER A 104 1.70 12.60 10.33
C SER A 104 0.57 12.28 9.34
N PRO A 105 -0.33 11.33 9.67
CA PRO A 105 -1.50 11.05 8.84
C PRO A 105 -2.28 12.35 8.54
N PRO A 106 -2.79 12.53 7.31
CA PRO A 106 -3.63 13.67 6.97
C PRO A 106 -4.83 13.78 7.90
N ARG A 107 -5.26 15.01 8.24
CA ARG A 107 -6.35 15.25 9.22
C ARG A 107 -7.71 14.74 8.74
N ASP A 108 -7.89 14.66 7.44
CA ASP A 108 -9.08 14.19 6.73
C ASP A 108 -9.02 12.68 6.41
N PHE A 109 -7.89 12.02 6.68
CA PHE A 109 -7.76 10.57 6.57
C PHE A 109 -8.23 9.90 7.86
N TRP A 110 -9.10 8.92 7.73
CA TRP A 110 -9.57 8.10 8.85
C TRP A 110 -9.92 6.70 8.38
N CYS A 111 -9.82 5.74 9.31
CA CYS A 111 -10.26 4.37 9.11
C CYS A 111 -11.34 4.04 10.14
N ALA A 112 -12.39 3.33 9.71
CA ALA A 112 -13.33 2.71 10.61
C ALA A 112 -13.40 1.21 10.35
N SER A 113 -13.71 0.46 11.41
CA SER A 113 -13.90 -0.98 11.34
C SER A 113 -15.39 -1.31 11.31
N SER A 114 -15.73 -2.35 10.54
CA SER A 114 -17.06 -2.96 10.56
C SER A 114 -16.91 -4.47 10.73
N LEU A 115 -17.95 -5.09 11.29
CA LEU A 115 -18.01 -6.55 11.39
C LEU A 115 -18.20 -7.15 9.99
N TYR A 116 -17.45 -8.21 9.70
CA TYR A 116 -17.62 -8.96 8.47
C TYR A 116 -18.94 -9.74 8.49
N THR A 117 -19.75 -9.56 7.45
CA THR A 117 -21.09 -10.15 7.31
C THR A 117 -21.22 -11.10 6.11
N GLY A 118 -20.10 -11.41 5.45
CA GLY A 118 -20.07 -12.36 4.34
C GLY A 118 -20.13 -13.82 4.79
N PRO A 119 -19.91 -14.77 3.86
CA PRO A 119 -19.87 -16.20 4.17
C PRO A 119 -18.85 -16.53 5.26
N PRO A 120 -19.12 -17.49 6.18
CA PRO A 120 -18.19 -17.89 7.22
C PRO A 120 -16.80 -18.23 6.68
N ILE A 121 -15.77 -17.75 7.37
CA ILE A 121 -14.38 -18.09 7.07
C ILE A 121 -14.01 -19.24 8.02
N GLU A 122 -14.23 -20.46 7.58
CA GLU A 122 -13.82 -21.64 8.32
C GLU A 122 -12.32 -21.90 8.11
N PRO A 123 -11.57 -22.30 9.15
CA PRO A 123 -10.23 -22.82 8.96
C PRO A 123 -10.31 -24.01 8.00
N SER A 124 -9.48 -24.01 6.96
CA SER A 124 -9.29 -25.21 6.14
C SER A 124 -8.90 -26.37 7.06
N THR A 125 -9.79 -27.34 7.26
CA THR A 125 -9.42 -28.68 7.69
C THR A 125 -8.67 -29.32 6.53
N ALA A 126 -7.37 -29.05 6.44
CA ALA A 126 -6.49 -29.81 5.58
C ALA A 126 -6.64 -31.29 5.99
N GLN A 127 -7.18 -32.11 5.09
CA GLN A 127 -7.14 -33.57 5.16
C GLN A 127 -5.79 -34.07 4.67
#